data_AF-A0A550D514-F1
#
_entry.id   AF-A0A550D514-F1
#
_cell.length_a   1.000
_cell.length_b   1.000
_cell.length_c   1.000
_cell.angle_alpha   90.00
_cell.angle_beta   90.00
_cell.angle_gamma   90.00
#
_symmetry.space_group_name_H-M   'P 1'
#
loop_
_entity.id
_entity.type
_entity.pdbx_description
1 polymer ?
#
loop_
_entity_poly.entity_id
_entity_poly.type
_entity_poly.pdbx_seq_one_letter_code
_entity_poly.pdbx_strand_id
1 'polypeptide(L)'
;MPTISEQKQVIKVNSKVFLYGKHKGKEYYGVSIPWRIAKQLIGKTLDATLLLPDGELRVHGVEVIYVSGKLAITVPAKYSDRLKGVERVDVLLEEIE
;
A
#
# COMPACT_ATOMS: atom_id res chain seq x y z
N MET A 1 -3.75 27.77 23.38
CA MET A 1 -4.63 26.73 22.81
C MET A 1 -3.82 26.01 21.74
N PRO A 2 -3.49 24.71 21.85
CA PRO A 2 -2.90 24.01 20.72
C PRO A 2 -3.98 23.80 19.66
N THR A 3 -3.62 24.17 18.44
CA THR A 3 -4.35 24.00 17.19
C THR A 3 -4.80 22.56 17.05
N ILE A 4 -6.05 22.35 16.62
CA ILE A 4 -6.56 21.04 16.19
C ILE A 4 -5.58 20.56 15.12
N SER A 5 -4.69 19.64 15.49
CA SER A 5 -3.83 18.96 14.53
C SER A 5 -4.74 18.41 13.45
N GLU A 6 -4.43 18.72 12.19
CA GLU A 6 -5.06 18.06 11.04
C GLU A 6 -5.06 16.56 11.31
N GLN A 7 -6.24 16.01 11.58
CA GLN A 7 -6.44 14.58 11.55
C GLN A 7 -6.33 14.19 10.08
N LYS A 8 -5.10 13.94 9.63
CA LYS A 8 -4.87 13.29 8.35
C LYS A 8 -5.73 12.03 8.30
N GLN A 9 -6.52 11.91 7.25
CA GLN A 9 -7.48 10.81 7.11
C GLN A 9 -6.71 9.51 6.85
N VAL A 10 -6.61 8.66 7.86
CA VAL A 10 -6.00 7.33 7.73
C VAL A 10 -7.06 6.32 7.29
N ILE A 11 -6.89 5.76 6.08
CA ILE A 11 -7.83 4.78 5.52
C ILE A 11 -7.29 3.37 5.80
N LYS A 12 -8.00 2.58 6.62
CA LYS A 12 -7.67 1.17 6.88
C LYS A 12 -8.33 0.24 5.87
N VAL A 13 -7.53 -0.62 5.23
CA VAL A 13 -7.98 -1.54 4.17
C VAL A 13 -7.38 -2.93 4.38
N ASN A 14 -8.23 -3.94 4.60
CA ASN A 14 -7.79 -5.32 4.61
C ASN A 14 -7.56 -5.81 3.17
N SER A 15 -6.30 -5.97 2.81
CA SER A 15 -5.85 -6.07 1.42
C SER A 15 -5.16 -7.39 1.15
N LYS A 16 -5.36 -7.93 -0.05
CA LYS A 16 -4.63 -9.12 -0.51
C LYS A 16 -3.28 -8.70 -1.07
N VAL A 17 -2.23 -9.37 -0.62
CA VAL A 17 -0.89 -9.23 -1.20
C VAL A 17 -0.81 -10.18 -2.40
N PHE A 18 -0.20 -9.73 -3.49
CA PHE A 18 0.01 -10.56 -4.66
C PHE A 18 1.31 -10.21 -5.35
N LEU A 19 1.92 -11.19 -6.00
CA LEU A 19 3.07 -10.97 -6.87
C LEU A 19 2.58 -10.22 -8.12
N TYR A 20 3.03 -8.97 -8.29
CA TYR A 20 2.70 -8.18 -9.48
C TYR A 20 3.62 -8.55 -10.65
N GLY A 21 4.90 -8.83 -10.36
CA GLY A 21 5.89 -9.10 -11.41
C GLY A 21 7.24 -9.57 -10.88
N LYS A 22 8.11 -9.97 -11.80
CA LYS A 22 9.51 -10.29 -11.52
C LYS A 22 10.40 -9.53 -12.49
N HIS A 23 11.40 -8.82 -11.98
CA HIS A 23 12.39 -8.14 -12.82
C HIS A 23 13.80 -8.36 -12.25
N LYS A 24 14.73 -8.82 -13.10
CA LYS A 24 16.12 -9.16 -12.71
C LYS A 24 16.21 -10.08 -11.49
N GLY A 25 15.35 -11.11 -11.43
CA GLY A 25 15.28 -12.06 -10.32
C GLY A 25 14.63 -11.52 -9.04
N LYS A 26 14.29 -10.22 -8.98
CA LYS A 26 13.57 -9.63 -7.85
C LYS A 26 12.07 -9.73 -8.07
N GLU A 27 11.37 -10.21 -7.06
CA GLU A 27 9.92 -10.23 -7.00
C GLU A 27 9.42 -8.85 -6.60
N TYR A 28 8.35 -8.40 -7.24
CA TYR A 28 7.69 -7.17 -6.89
C TYR A 28 6.23 -7.47 -6.54
N TYR A 29 5.81 -6.94 -5.41
CA TYR A 29 4.51 -7.22 -4.84
C TYR A 29 3.60 -6.00 -4.96
N GLY A 30 2.33 -6.27 -5.19
CA GLY A 30 1.25 -5.30 -5.11
C GLY A 30 0.33 -5.66 -3.95
N VAL A 31 -0.32 -4.63 -3.41
CA VAL A 31 -1.31 -4.80 -2.35
C VAL A 31 -2.64 -4.26 -2.82
N SER A 32 -3.64 -5.13 -2.92
CA SER A 32 -4.90 -4.82 -3.60
C SER A 32 -5.73 -3.81 -2.83
N ILE A 33 -6.26 -2.79 -3.50
CA ILE A 33 -7.15 -1.79 -2.90
C ILE A 33 -8.55 -1.91 -3.52
N PRO A 34 -9.63 -1.89 -2.72
CA PRO A 34 -10.99 -1.83 -3.22
C PRO A 34 -11.24 -0.60 -4.11
N TRP A 35 -11.96 -0.79 -5.22
CA TRP A 35 -12.31 0.29 -6.16
C TRP A 35 -12.89 1.54 -5.50
N ARG A 36 -13.75 1.39 -4.48
CA ARG A 36 -14.36 2.51 -3.75
C ARG A 36 -13.35 3.43 -3.08
N ILE A 37 -12.21 2.87 -2.65
CA ILE A 37 -11.12 3.60 -1.99
C ILE A 37 -10.18 4.14 -3.06
N ALA A 38 -9.73 3.27 -3.96
CA ALA A 38 -8.81 3.63 -5.04
C ALA A 38 -9.29 4.82 -5.87
N LYS A 39 -10.58 4.91 -6.23
CA LYS A 39 -11.11 6.04 -7.01
C LYS A 39 -10.90 7.41 -6.36
N GLN A 40 -10.74 7.47 -5.04
CA GLN A 40 -10.50 8.71 -4.29
C GLN A 40 -9.00 9.06 -4.23
N LEU A 41 -8.15 8.09 -4.54
CA LEU A 41 -6.70 8.14 -4.35
C LEU A 41 -5.91 8.08 -5.68
N ILE A 42 -6.56 7.78 -6.81
CA ILE A 42 -5.93 7.79 -8.13
C ILE A 42 -5.38 9.19 -8.42
N GLY A 43 -4.12 9.25 -8.86
CA GLY A 43 -3.41 10.51 -9.14
C GLY A 43 -2.83 11.19 -7.90
N LYS A 44 -2.93 10.56 -6.72
CA LYS A 44 -2.34 11.04 -5.47
C LYS A 44 -1.12 10.21 -5.07
N THR A 45 -0.19 10.87 -4.40
CA THR A 45 0.95 10.24 -3.74
C THR A 45 0.60 9.97 -2.29
N LEU A 46 0.82 8.75 -1.82
CA LEU A 46 0.40 8.32 -0.48
C LEU A 46 1.56 7.74 0.32
N ASP A 47 1.44 7.82 1.63
CA ASP A 47 2.19 6.97 2.55
C ASP A 47 1.33 5.75 2.90
N ALA A 48 1.92 4.56 2.82
CA ALA A 48 1.27 3.31 3.18
C ALA A 48 1.97 2.65 4.35
N THR A 49 1.23 2.33 5.40
CA THR A 49 1.69 1.45 6.48
C THR A 49 1.03 0.10 6.34
N LEU A 50 1.83 -0.93 6.08
CA LEU A 50 1.43 -2.32 5.97
C LEU A 50 1.62 -2.99 7.33
N LEU A 51 0.53 -3.49 7.91
CA LEU A 51 0.57 -4.27 9.14
C LEU A 51 0.80 -5.74 8.76
N LEU A 52 2.04 -6.18 8.91
CA LEU A 52 2.51 -7.54 8.63
C LEU A 52 2.43 -8.40 9.90
N PRO A 53 2.45 -9.74 9.78
CA PRO A 53 2.49 -10.63 10.94
C PRO A 53 3.75 -10.43 11.81
N ASP A 54 4.86 -9.97 11.21
CA ASP A 54 6.15 -9.75 11.86
C ASP A 54 6.37 -8.30 12.35
N GLY A 55 5.38 -7.42 12.17
CA GLY A 55 5.44 -6.01 12.56
C GLY A 55 4.92 -5.08 11.46
N GLU A 56 5.33 -3.81 11.52
CA GLU A 56 4.87 -2.81 10.55
C GLU A 56 5.89 -2.58 9.44
N LEU A 57 5.40 -2.22 8.26
CA LEU A 57 6.20 -1.79 7.13
C LEU A 57 5.64 -0.47 6.59
N ARG A 58 6.39 0.62 6.77
CA ARG A 58 6.06 1.92 6.20
C ARG A 58 6.70 2.08 4.83
N VAL A 59 5.90 2.46 3.86
CA VAL A 59 6.28 2.67 2.47
C VAL A 59 5.83 4.06 2.07
N HIS A 60 6.80 4.90 1.77
CA HIS A 60 6.53 6.29 1.41
C HIS A 60 6.37 6.45 -0.10
N GLY A 61 5.53 7.39 -0.50
CA GLY A 61 5.35 7.78 -1.90
C GLY A 61 4.82 6.66 -2.79
N VAL A 62 3.85 5.87 -2.29
CA VAL A 62 3.17 4.87 -3.09
C VAL A 62 2.09 5.50 -3.95
N GLU A 63 1.90 4.92 -5.13
CA GLU A 63 0.84 5.31 -6.06
C GLU A 63 -0.13 4.16 -6.24
N VAL A 64 -1.40 4.49 -6.49
CA VAL A 64 -2.41 3.50 -6.85
C VAL A 64 -2.32 3.21 -8.34
N ILE A 65 -1.93 1.99 -8.68
CA ILE A 65 -1.83 1.49 -10.06
C ILE A 65 -2.95 0.49 -10.38
N TYR A 66 -3.24 0.31 -11.66
CA TYR A 66 -4.09 -0.77 -12.15
C TYR A 66 -3.22 -1.87 -12.77
N VAL A 67 -3.25 -3.07 -12.19
CA VAL A 67 -2.47 -4.21 -12.65
C VAL A 67 -3.31 -5.48 -12.61
N SER A 68 -3.33 -6.21 -13.72
CA SER A 68 -3.99 -7.53 -13.83
C SER A 68 -5.45 -7.54 -13.36
N GLY A 69 -6.22 -6.52 -13.72
CA GLY A 69 -7.64 -6.40 -13.34
C GLY A 69 -7.88 -5.87 -11.92
N LYS A 70 -6.83 -5.46 -11.20
CA LYS A 70 -6.91 -5.03 -9.81
C LYS A 70 -6.24 -3.68 -9.61
N LEU A 71 -6.82 -2.87 -8.74
CA LEU A 71 -6.16 -1.69 -8.23
C LEU A 71 -5.24 -2.10 -7.09
N ALA A 72 -4.05 -1.55 -7.04
CA ALA A 72 -3.08 -1.87 -6.02
C ALA A 72 -2.15 -0.70 -5.75
N ILE A 73 -1.58 -0.65 -4.55
CA ILE A 73 -0.35 0.12 -4.32
C ILE A 73 0.84 -0.73 -4.70
N THR A 74 1.84 -0.08 -5.29
CA THR A 74 3.14 -0.70 -5.53
C THR A 74 3.92 -0.78 -4.23
N VAL A 75 4.54 -1.94 -3.96
CA VAL A 75 5.51 -2.04 -2.89
C VAL A 75 6.91 -2.12 -3.51
N PRO A 76 7.84 -1.22 -3.14
CA PRO A 76 9.21 -1.24 -3.64
C PRO A 76 9.88 -2.60 -3.45
N ALA A 77 10.68 -3.03 -4.44
CA ALA A 77 11.34 -4.33 -4.42
C ALA A 77 12.27 -4.55 -3.22
N LYS A 78 12.74 -3.50 -2.54
CA LYS A 78 13.53 -3.62 -1.30
C LYS A 78 12.76 -4.24 -0.13
N TYR A 79 11.43 -4.30 -0.22
CA TYR A 79 10.56 -4.87 0.81
C TYR A 79 9.90 -6.19 0.39
N SER A 80 10.26 -6.72 -0.78
CA SER A 80 9.63 -7.93 -1.33
C SER A 80 9.83 -9.16 -0.45
N ASP A 81 11.00 -9.30 0.19
CA ASP A 81 11.30 -10.42 1.09
C ASP A 81 10.36 -10.45 2.31
N ARG A 82 9.92 -9.29 2.82
CA ARG A 82 8.95 -9.19 3.93
C ARG A 82 7.51 -9.51 3.53
N LEU A 83 7.20 -9.42 2.24
CA LEU A 83 5.87 -9.74 1.70
C LEU A 83 5.77 -11.15 1.15
N LYS A 84 6.90 -11.84 0.99
CA LYS A 84 6.95 -13.20 0.48
C LYS A 84 6.24 -14.15 1.45
N GLY A 85 5.24 -14.86 0.95
CA GLY A 85 4.42 -15.77 1.76
C GLY A 85 3.34 -15.08 2.60
N VAL A 86 3.24 -13.75 2.55
CA VAL A 86 2.14 -13.02 3.18
C VAL A 86 0.95 -13.00 2.22
N GLU A 87 -0.21 -13.50 2.67
CA GLU A 87 -1.42 -13.52 1.83
C GLU A 87 -2.26 -12.25 1.96
N ARG A 88 -2.38 -11.72 3.18
CA ARG A 88 -3.21 -10.56 3.49
C ARG A 88 -2.54 -9.67 4.53
N VAL A 89 -2.80 -8.37 4.41
CA VAL A 89 -2.28 -7.33 5.28
C VAL A 89 -3.35 -6.27 5.49
N ASP A 90 -3.39 -5.67 6.67
CA ASP A 90 -4.09 -4.42 6.85
C ASP A 90 -3.19 -3.29 6.34
N VAL A 91 -3.74 -2.44 5.47
CA VAL A 91 -3.04 -1.27 4.93
C VAL A 91 -3.66 -0.03 5.51
N LEU A 92 -2.83 0.84 6.06
CA LEU A 92 -3.20 2.20 6.44
C LEU A 92 -2.66 3.12 5.35
N LEU A 93 -3.55 3.81 4.64
CA LEU A 93 -3.20 4.78 3.61
C LEU A 93 -3.38 6.19 4.17
N GLU A 94 -2.34 7.00 4.03
CA GLU A 94 -2.32 8.42 4.38
C GLU A 94 -1.96 9.24 3.15
N GLU A 95 -2.69 10.31 2.90
CA GLU A 95 -2.38 11.25 1.83
C GLU A 95 -1.22 12.18 2.22
N ILE A 96 -0.33 12.43 1.28
CA ILE A 96 0.76 13.40 1.42
C ILE A 96 0.42 14.58 0.51
N GLU A 97 0.31 15.78 1.09
CA GLU A 97 0.15 17.04 0.35
C GLU A 97 1.43 17.46 -0.36
#